data_AF-A0A3M2IS91-F1
#
_entry.id   AF-A0A3M2IS91-F1
#
_cell.length_a   1.000
_cell.length_b   1.000
_cell.length_c   1.000
_cell.angle_alpha   90.00
_cell.angle_beta   90.00
_cell.angle_gamma   90.00
#
_symmetry.space_group_name_H-M   'P 1'
#
loop_
_entity.id
_entity.type
_entity.pdbx_description
1 polymer ?
#
loop_
_entity_poly.entity_id
_entity_poly.type
_entity_poly.pdbx_seq_one_letter_code
_entity_poly.pdbx_strand_id
1 'polypeptide(L)'
;MTDAIAAVQARIAQIRSYTAPVTTVAPASAATTSASATSSSAFASALAELTGATAAGTATTGVPAGALSTTVTGQDLVESAKKYLGTPYVWGGESLAEGGLDCSGLVLRSLADLGITSGVPRVARDQATIGEEVPSLDQALPGDLVVLSGGKHIGIYVGDGKMIDAPKPGQSVTIRDVYAEPTTIRRVLPQAVAPGTGATALASSAAGQQALALLSGTFSTSSLSSLAGLASGSGLASGTSASTLSTLSSLWGAVS
;
A
#
# COMPACT_ATOMS: atom_id res chain seq x y z
N MET A 1 37.33 -3.18 29.75
CA MET A 1 37.55 -1.97 28.93
C MET A 1 38.14 -2.28 27.55
N THR A 2 38.77 -3.44 27.35
CA THR A 2 39.36 -3.88 26.08
C THR A 2 38.33 -4.26 25.00
N ASP A 3 37.21 -4.88 25.36
CA ASP A 3 36.17 -5.29 24.38
C ASP A 3 35.44 -4.11 23.72
N ALA A 4 35.18 -3.04 24.47
CA ALA A 4 34.55 -1.85 23.92
C ALA A 4 35.45 -1.14 22.89
N ILE A 5 36.77 -1.17 23.11
CA ILE A 5 37.76 -0.60 22.19
C ILE A 5 37.85 -1.45 20.92
N ALA A 6 37.81 -2.79 21.05
CA ALA A 6 37.80 -3.70 19.91
C ALA A 6 36.54 -3.53 19.04
N ALA A 7 35.36 -3.36 19.66
CA ALA A 7 34.11 -3.11 18.96
C ALA A 7 34.12 -1.77 18.19
N VAL A 8 34.70 -0.72 18.79
CA VAL A 8 34.87 0.58 18.13
C VAL A 8 35.85 0.49 16.95
N GLN A 9 36.96 -0.21 17.10
CA GLN A 9 37.96 -0.42 16.04
C GLN A 9 37.36 -1.19 14.85
N ALA A 10 36.58 -2.24 15.11
CA ALA A 10 35.90 -3.02 14.07
C ALA A 10 34.88 -2.17 13.29
N ARG A 11 34.14 -1.30 13.96
CA ARG A 11 33.18 -0.41 13.28
C ARG A 11 33.83 0.73 12.51
N ILE A 12 34.99 1.24 12.95
CA ILE A 12 35.77 2.19 12.16
C ILE A 12 36.25 1.55 10.84
N ALA A 13 36.67 0.27 10.88
CA ALA A 13 37.07 -0.45 9.68
C ALA A 13 35.91 -0.60 8.68
N GLN A 14 34.69 -0.89 9.17
CA GLN A 14 33.50 -1.01 8.34
C GLN A 14 33.02 0.32 7.75
N ILE A 15 33.19 1.44 8.45
CA ILE A 15 32.86 2.76 7.88
C ILE A 15 33.80 3.10 6.72
N ARG A 16 35.08 2.74 6.81
CA ARG A 16 36.07 2.99 5.75
C ARG A 16 35.80 2.22 4.46
N SER A 17 35.14 1.06 4.50
CA SER A 17 34.75 0.33 3.28
C SER A 17 33.66 1.03 2.47
N TYR A 18 32.89 1.95 3.06
CA TYR A 18 31.87 2.74 2.36
C TYR A 18 32.41 4.03 1.72
N THR A 19 33.68 4.38 1.93
CA THR A 19 34.30 5.62 1.41
C THR A 19 35.28 5.41 0.26
N ALA A 20 35.31 4.23 -0.36
CA ALA A 20 36.11 4.02 -1.57
C ALA A 20 35.47 4.74 -2.78
N PRO A 21 36.23 5.52 -3.57
CA PRO A 21 35.69 6.20 -4.73
C PRO A 21 35.29 5.20 -5.81
N VAL A 22 34.06 5.34 -6.32
CA VAL A 22 33.55 4.66 -7.51
C VAL A 22 34.46 5.03 -8.68
N THR A 23 35.29 4.08 -9.12
CA THR A 23 36.02 4.20 -10.37
C THR A 23 35.03 3.94 -11.49
N THR A 24 34.84 4.94 -12.34
CA THR A 24 34.04 4.89 -13.56
C THR A 24 34.61 3.85 -14.53
N VAL A 25 33.78 2.87 -14.93
CA VAL A 25 34.04 2.04 -16.12
C VAL A 25 32.91 2.31 -17.12
N ALA A 26 33.27 2.93 -18.24
CA ALA A 26 32.43 3.15 -19.42
C ALA A 26 32.46 1.91 -20.34
N PRO A 27 31.53 1.77 -21.31
CA PRO A 27 30.99 0.48 -21.76
C PRO A 27 31.70 -0.12 -22.98
N ALA A 28 31.64 -1.45 -23.12
CA ALA A 28 31.91 -2.15 -24.39
C ALA A 28 31.06 -3.42 -24.50
N SER A 29 30.52 -3.63 -25.71
CA SER A 29 29.42 -4.53 -26.09
C SER A 29 29.65 -6.03 -25.98
N ALA A 30 28.51 -6.71 -25.77
CA ALA A 30 28.03 -7.96 -26.39
C ALA A 30 28.98 -9.17 -26.47
N ALA A 31 28.67 -10.17 -25.64
CA ALA A 31 28.72 -11.56 -26.03
C ALA A 31 27.40 -12.23 -25.63
N THR A 32 26.66 -12.69 -26.64
CA THR A 32 25.47 -13.53 -26.56
C THR A 32 25.81 -14.82 -25.84
N THR A 33 25.07 -15.16 -24.79
CA THR A 33 24.91 -16.55 -24.35
C THR A 33 23.48 -16.71 -23.90
N SER A 34 22.64 -17.15 -24.84
CA SER A 34 21.32 -17.70 -24.53
C SER A 34 21.51 -18.91 -23.62
N ALA A 35 21.02 -18.81 -22.38
CA ALA A 35 20.84 -19.95 -21.49
C ALA A 35 19.50 -19.80 -20.77
N SER A 36 18.48 -20.34 -21.44
CA SER A 36 17.28 -20.98 -20.88
C SER A 36 16.51 -20.26 -19.77
N ALA A 37 15.60 -19.39 -20.21
CA ALA A 37 14.25 -19.36 -19.65
C ALA A 37 13.56 -20.70 -19.97
N THR A 38 13.86 -21.73 -19.19
CA THR A 38 13.03 -22.94 -19.07
C THR A 38 12.32 -22.80 -17.72
N SER A 39 11.40 -21.83 -17.65
CA SER A 39 9.97 -22.03 -17.82
C SER A 39 9.33 -22.56 -16.53
N SER A 40 8.95 -21.63 -15.66
CA SER A 40 7.93 -21.86 -14.62
C SER A 40 6.64 -22.43 -15.22
N SER A 41 6.38 -22.15 -16.51
CA SER A 41 5.32 -22.76 -17.30
C SER A 41 5.59 -24.23 -17.68
N ALA A 42 6.84 -24.64 -17.88
CA ALA A 42 7.18 -26.04 -18.15
C ALA A 42 7.09 -26.89 -16.87
N PHE A 43 7.44 -26.31 -15.72
CA PHE A 43 7.21 -26.93 -14.41
C PHE A 43 5.71 -27.03 -14.10
N ALA A 44 4.92 -25.98 -14.40
CA ALA A 44 3.47 -26.00 -14.25
C ALA A 44 2.80 -27.04 -15.17
N SER A 45 3.25 -27.15 -16.43
CA SER A 45 2.73 -28.14 -17.36
C SER A 45 3.12 -29.56 -16.96
N ALA A 46 4.34 -29.80 -16.49
CA ALA A 46 4.76 -31.11 -15.98
C ALA A 46 3.98 -31.52 -14.71
N LEU A 47 3.66 -30.56 -13.83
CA LEU A 47 2.82 -30.80 -12.66
C LEU A 47 1.35 -31.07 -13.05
N ALA A 48 0.82 -30.38 -14.06
CA ALA A 48 -0.53 -30.62 -14.57
C ALA A 48 -0.68 -32.00 -15.24
N GLU A 49 0.37 -32.46 -15.93
CA GLU A 49 0.41 -33.79 -16.55
C GLU A 49 0.53 -34.90 -15.49
N LEU A 50 1.34 -34.70 -14.45
CA LEU A 50 1.49 -35.64 -13.33
C LEU A 50 0.24 -35.71 -12.44
N THR A 51 -0.55 -34.64 -12.38
CA THR A 51 -1.81 -34.58 -11.61
C THR A 51 -3.04 -34.93 -12.43
N GLY A 52 -2.89 -35.24 -13.73
CA GLY A 52 -3.99 -35.67 -14.59
C GLY A 52 -5.11 -34.63 -14.73
N ALA A 53 -4.80 -33.34 -14.61
CA ALA A 53 -5.78 -32.27 -14.68
C ALA A 53 -6.01 -31.83 -16.15
N THR A 54 -6.63 -32.70 -16.95
CA THR A 54 -7.19 -32.32 -18.25
C THR A 54 -8.40 -31.43 -18.03
N ALA A 55 -8.27 -30.17 -18.45
CA ALA A 55 -9.35 -29.20 -18.45
C ALA A 55 -10.48 -29.62 -19.41
N ALA A 56 -11.65 -29.93 -18.85
CA ALA A 56 -12.92 -29.96 -19.56
C ALA A 56 -14.09 -29.68 -18.59
N GLY A 57 -14.88 -28.63 -18.90
CA GLY A 57 -16.31 -28.58 -18.58
C GLY A 57 -16.74 -27.97 -17.24
N THR A 58 -17.21 -26.72 -17.32
CA THR A 58 -18.43 -26.15 -16.72
C THR A 58 -18.99 -26.68 -15.38
N ALA A 59 -19.16 -25.69 -14.48
CA ALA A 59 -20.14 -25.55 -13.38
C ALA A 59 -19.70 -25.84 -11.93
N THR A 60 -19.79 -24.75 -11.15
CA THR A 60 -20.27 -24.69 -9.77
C THR A 60 -19.61 -25.61 -8.74
N THR A 61 -18.64 -25.07 -8.03
CA THR A 61 -18.76 -24.81 -6.58
C THR A 61 -17.65 -23.82 -6.25
N GLY A 62 -18.04 -22.56 -6.04
CA GLY A 62 -17.17 -21.55 -5.47
C GLY A 62 -16.86 -21.95 -4.03
N VAL A 63 -15.82 -22.76 -3.85
CA VAL A 63 -15.06 -22.75 -2.62
C VAL A 63 -14.48 -21.34 -2.55
N PRO A 64 -14.76 -20.52 -1.52
CA PRO A 64 -13.95 -19.34 -1.34
C PRO A 64 -12.53 -19.88 -1.17
N ALA A 65 -11.68 -19.63 -2.16
CA ALA A 65 -10.25 -19.67 -1.96
C ALA A 65 -10.01 -18.62 -0.88
N GLY A 66 -10.07 -19.03 0.38
CA GLY A 66 -9.42 -18.40 1.50
C GLY A 66 -7.92 -18.48 1.28
N ALA A 67 -7.43 -17.92 0.18
CA ALA A 67 -6.15 -17.26 0.19
C ALA A 67 -6.38 -16.00 1.02
N LEU A 68 -6.34 -16.17 2.34
CA LEU A 68 -5.91 -15.12 3.24
C LEU A 68 -4.46 -14.81 2.85
N SER A 69 -4.29 -14.11 1.73
CA SER A 69 -3.14 -13.25 1.56
C SER A 69 -3.38 -12.13 2.56
N THR A 70 -3.10 -12.40 3.83
CA THR A 70 -3.14 -11.39 4.89
C THR A 70 -2.06 -10.40 4.51
N THR A 71 -2.47 -9.37 3.77
CA THR A 71 -1.59 -8.28 3.41
C THR A 71 -1.12 -7.66 4.72
N VAL A 72 0.19 -7.72 4.96
CA VAL A 72 0.82 -7.08 6.12
C VAL A 72 0.52 -5.58 6.07
N THR A 73 0.01 -5.05 7.17
CA THR A 73 -0.45 -3.67 7.30
C THR A 73 0.44 -2.83 8.21
N GLY A 74 0.25 -1.51 8.19
CA GLY A 74 0.90 -0.60 9.14
C GLY A 74 0.64 -0.94 10.61
N GLN A 75 -0.56 -1.45 10.94
CA GLN A 75 -0.86 -1.90 12.30
C GLN A 75 -0.03 -3.11 12.73
N ASP A 76 0.19 -4.07 11.81
CA ASP A 76 1.05 -5.22 12.07
C ASP A 76 2.49 -4.79 12.38
N LEU A 77 2.96 -3.71 11.73
CA LEU A 77 4.28 -3.12 12.03
C LEU A 77 4.35 -2.50 13.41
N VAL A 78 3.29 -1.81 13.85
CA VAL A 78 3.21 -1.28 15.22
C VAL A 78 3.20 -2.41 16.24
N GLU A 79 2.41 -3.46 16.01
CA GLU A 79 2.38 -4.64 16.89
C GLU A 79 3.71 -5.36 16.94
N SER A 80 4.38 -5.48 15.79
CA SER A 80 5.73 -6.02 15.69
C SER A 80 6.72 -5.20 16.52
N ALA A 81 6.71 -3.88 16.36
CA ALA A 81 7.60 -2.98 17.09
C ALA A 81 7.36 -3.01 18.61
N LYS A 82 6.11 -3.14 19.05
CA LYS A 82 5.76 -3.23 20.48
C LYS A 82 6.42 -4.40 21.20
N LYS A 83 6.78 -5.49 20.50
CA LYS A 83 7.53 -6.63 21.08
C LYS A 83 8.90 -6.21 21.62
N TYR A 84 9.44 -5.11 21.13
CA TYR A 84 10.76 -4.61 21.51
C TYR A 84 10.73 -3.56 22.62
N LEU A 85 9.56 -3.20 23.16
CA LEU A 85 9.48 -2.25 24.28
C LEU A 85 10.36 -2.69 25.45
N GLY A 86 11.13 -1.74 25.99
CA GLY A 86 12.09 -1.99 27.06
C GLY A 86 13.46 -2.50 26.60
N THR A 87 13.63 -2.87 25.33
CA THR A 87 14.93 -3.28 24.77
C THR A 87 15.94 -2.13 24.89
N PRO A 88 17.14 -2.35 25.44
CA PRO A 88 18.16 -1.31 25.56
C PRO A 88 18.57 -0.74 24.19
N TYR A 89 18.90 0.54 24.17
CA TYR A 89 19.52 1.15 23.00
C TYR A 89 20.97 0.70 22.86
N VAL A 90 21.33 0.17 21.69
CA VAL A 90 22.71 -0.12 21.31
C VAL A 90 22.98 0.50 19.94
N TRP A 91 23.98 1.38 19.86
CA TRP A 91 24.36 2.02 18.61
C TRP A 91 24.80 0.97 17.58
N GLY A 92 24.19 0.97 16.40
CA GLY A 92 24.45 -0.03 15.38
C GLY A 92 23.72 -1.36 15.60
N GLY A 93 22.91 -1.50 16.67
CA GLY A 93 22.19 -2.73 17.00
C GLY A 93 21.03 -3.01 16.04
N GLU A 94 21.02 -4.21 15.46
CA GLU A 94 19.97 -4.70 14.53
C GLU A 94 19.16 -5.87 15.10
N SER A 95 19.65 -6.48 16.18
CA SER A 95 19.08 -7.68 16.76
C SER A 95 19.28 -7.72 18.27
N LEU A 96 18.41 -8.45 18.97
CA LEU A 96 18.56 -8.67 20.41
C LEU A 96 19.85 -9.41 20.77
N ALA A 97 20.43 -10.18 19.83
CA ALA A 97 21.70 -10.86 20.01
C ALA A 97 22.89 -9.91 20.16
N GLU A 98 22.76 -8.67 19.68
CA GLU A 98 23.76 -7.60 19.83
C GLU A 98 23.61 -6.82 21.15
N GLY A 99 22.67 -7.22 22.01
CA GLY A 99 22.39 -6.60 23.30
C GLY A 99 21.41 -5.43 23.24
N GLY A 100 20.90 -5.07 22.06
CA GLY A 100 19.91 -4.01 21.91
C GLY A 100 19.69 -3.56 20.47
N LEU A 101 18.89 -2.51 20.30
CA LEU A 101 18.51 -1.96 19.00
C LEU A 101 18.83 -0.47 18.93
N ASP A 102 19.21 0.04 17.76
CA ASP A 102 19.15 1.48 17.48
C ASP A 102 17.85 1.88 16.77
N CYS A 103 17.68 3.17 16.50
CA CYS A 103 16.45 3.71 15.94
C CYS A 103 16.07 3.07 14.60
N SER A 104 17.01 2.99 13.66
CA SER A 104 16.81 2.34 12.36
C SER A 104 16.83 0.81 12.42
N GLY A 105 17.54 0.23 13.38
CA GLY A 105 17.56 -1.21 13.66
C GLY A 105 16.23 -1.71 14.20
N LEU A 106 15.54 -0.92 15.02
CA LEU A 106 14.17 -1.19 15.46
C LEU A 106 13.22 -1.31 14.26
N VAL A 107 13.30 -0.38 13.30
CA VAL A 107 12.48 -0.42 12.07
C VAL A 107 12.79 -1.66 11.25
N LEU A 108 14.08 -1.93 11.01
CA LEU A 108 14.54 -3.09 10.25
C LEU A 108 14.03 -4.39 10.88
N ARG A 109 14.19 -4.52 12.20
CA ARG A 109 13.80 -5.71 12.95
C ARG A 109 12.28 -5.91 12.96
N SER A 110 11.52 -4.82 13.13
CA SER A 110 10.05 -4.87 13.15
C SER A 110 9.47 -5.27 11.80
N LEU A 111 10.05 -4.80 10.69
CA LEU A 111 9.70 -5.23 9.34
C LEU A 111 10.15 -6.67 9.04
N ALA A 112 11.33 -7.07 9.51
CA ALA A 112 11.84 -8.43 9.34
C ALA A 112 10.95 -9.48 10.04
N ASP A 113 10.39 -9.15 11.21
CA ASP A 113 9.42 -10.01 11.91
C ASP A 113 8.12 -10.24 11.11
N LEU A 114 7.84 -9.38 10.13
CA LEU A 114 6.71 -9.50 9.20
C LEU A 114 7.12 -10.15 7.87
N GLY A 115 8.35 -10.66 7.77
CA GLY A 115 8.90 -11.26 6.56
C GLY A 115 9.41 -10.24 5.54
N ILE A 116 9.49 -8.96 5.88
CA ILE A 116 9.90 -7.87 4.98
C ILE A 116 11.36 -7.53 5.27
N THR A 117 12.26 -8.23 4.57
CA THR A 117 13.72 -8.06 4.71
C THR A 117 14.38 -7.43 3.50
N SER A 118 13.71 -7.47 2.33
CA SER A 118 14.26 -6.95 1.08
C SER A 118 13.91 -5.48 0.89
N GLY A 119 14.88 -4.67 0.49
CA GLY A 119 14.65 -3.26 0.15
C GLY A 119 14.47 -2.33 1.35
N VAL A 120 14.80 -2.77 2.57
CA VAL A 120 14.82 -1.92 3.77
C VAL A 120 16.27 -1.53 4.07
N PRO A 121 16.67 -0.26 3.86
CA PRO A 121 18.02 0.18 4.17
C PRO A 121 18.32 0.13 5.66
N ARG A 122 19.59 -0.03 6.01
CA ARG A 122 20.04 -0.07 7.41
C ARG A 122 19.97 1.29 8.13
N VAL A 123 20.17 2.38 7.39
CA VAL A 123 20.37 3.71 7.97
C VAL A 123 19.10 4.54 7.88
N ALA A 124 18.76 5.27 8.95
CA ALA A 124 17.55 6.10 9.03
C ALA A 124 17.39 7.09 7.85
N ARG A 125 18.49 7.68 7.36
CA ARG A 125 18.46 8.58 6.19
C ARG A 125 17.99 7.87 4.91
N ASP A 126 18.38 6.62 4.72
CA ASP A 126 18.02 5.85 3.53
C ASP A 126 16.62 5.25 3.72
N GLN A 127 16.25 4.88 4.95
CA GLN A 127 14.85 4.55 5.28
C GLN A 127 13.91 5.74 5.06
N ALA A 128 14.42 6.96 5.09
CA ALA A 128 13.66 8.17 4.75
C ALA A 128 13.37 8.30 3.25
N THR A 129 13.75 7.36 2.39
CA THR A 129 13.46 7.40 0.94
C THR A 129 12.60 6.24 0.46
N ILE A 130 12.25 5.29 1.34
CA ILE A 130 11.37 4.16 1.00
C ILE A 130 9.90 4.50 1.26
N GLY A 131 9.00 3.81 0.56
CA GLY A 131 7.56 4.00 0.70
C GLY A 131 7.03 5.29 0.07
N GLU A 132 5.79 5.64 0.41
CA GLU A 132 5.12 6.85 -0.05
C GLU A 132 5.30 7.99 0.98
N GLU A 133 5.43 9.23 0.50
CA GLU A 133 5.47 10.40 1.38
C GLU A 133 4.10 10.72 1.97
N VAL A 134 4.05 10.93 3.28
CA VAL A 134 2.85 11.44 3.96
C VAL A 134 3.06 12.93 4.26
N PRO A 135 2.16 13.83 3.80
CA PRO A 135 2.37 15.27 3.86
C PRO A 135 2.54 15.88 5.26
N SER A 136 1.87 15.33 6.27
CA SER A 136 1.88 15.87 7.63
C SER A 136 1.57 14.80 8.68
N LEU A 137 1.84 15.12 9.94
CA LEU A 137 1.54 14.24 11.07
C LEU A 137 0.03 13.97 11.23
N ASP A 138 -0.82 14.91 10.82
CA ASP A 138 -2.29 14.75 10.85
C ASP A 138 -2.80 13.69 9.87
N GLN A 139 -2.03 13.41 8.80
CA GLN A 139 -2.33 12.38 7.81
C GLN A 139 -1.55 11.08 8.08
N ALA A 140 -0.69 11.09 9.11
CA ALA A 140 0.06 9.92 9.52
C ALA A 140 -0.89 8.88 10.11
N LEU A 141 -0.70 7.65 9.69
CA LEU A 141 -1.44 6.49 10.15
C LEU A 141 -0.48 5.55 10.88
N PRO A 142 -0.97 4.76 11.86
CA PRO A 142 -0.12 3.82 12.59
C PRO A 142 0.67 2.93 11.62
N GLY A 143 1.97 2.79 11.89
CA GLY A 143 2.92 2.09 11.04
C GLY A 143 3.70 2.99 10.07
N ASP A 144 3.32 4.26 9.90
CA ASP A 144 4.12 5.20 9.12
C ASP A 144 5.46 5.49 9.85
N LEU A 145 6.55 5.60 9.10
CA LEU A 145 7.87 5.91 9.65
C LEU A 145 8.00 7.43 9.82
N VAL A 146 8.32 7.86 11.04
CA VAL A 146 8.54 9.28 11.38
C VAL A 146 10.03 9.53 11.41
N VAL A 147 10.54 10.33 10.46
CA VAL A 147 11.96 10.65 10.36
C VAL A 147 12.21 12.05 10.91
N LEU A 148 13.13 12.18 11.86
CA LEU A 148 13.46 13.44 12.50
C LEU A 148 14.88 13.90 12.16
N SER A 149 15.12 15.21 12.32
CA SER A 149 16.45 15.82 12.30
C SER A 149 17.27 15.50 11.04
N GLY A 150 16.66 15.47 9.84
CA GLY A 150 17.41 15.21 8.60
C GLY A 150 17.89 13.76 8.47
N GLY A 151 17.12 12.79 8.99
CA GLY A 151 17.47 11.37 8.96
C GLY A 151 18.49 10.96 10.02
N LYS A 152 18.61 11.71 11.13
CA LYS A 152 19.44 11.34 12.28
C LYS A 152 18.71 10.43 13.25
N HIS A 153 17.38 10.46 13.22
CA HIS A 153 16.52 9.65 14.07
C HIS A 153 15.28 9.20 13.30
N ILE A 154 14.76 8.03 13.65
CA ILE A 154 13.56 7.46 13.07
C ILE A 154 12.76 6.71 14.13
N GLY A 155 11.44 6.73 14.01
CA GLY A 155 10.52 5.95 14.81
C GLY A 155 9.34 5.46 13.97
N ILE A 156 8.50 4.61 14.56
CA ILE A 156 7.27 4.11 13.94
C ILE A 156 6.10 4.81 14.60
N TYR A 157 5.25 5.48 13.82
CA TYR A 157 4.07 6.18 14.32
C TYR A 157 3.08 5.17 14.90
N VAL A 158 2.54 5.45 16.08
CA VAL A 158 1.57 4.56 16.75
C VAL A 158 0.16 5.16 16.83
N GLY A 159 -0.02 6.39 16.32
CA GLY A 159 -1.24 7.17 16.50
C GLY A 159 -1.10 8.23 17.61
N ASP A 160 -2.10 9.10 17.71
CA ASP A 160 -2.24 10.10 18.79
C ASP A 160 -1.01 11.00 19.01
N GLY A 161 -0.30 11.35 17.93
CA GLY A 161 0.92 12.16 18.01
C GLY A 161 2.11 11.46 18.66
N LYS A 162 2.07 10.13 18.79
CA LYS A 162 3.11 9.31 19.43
C LYS A 162 3.82 8.40 18.44
N MET A 163 5.04 8.05 18.78
CA MET A 163 5.83 7.05 18.05
C MET A 163 6.51 6.09 19.02
N ILE A 164 6.78 4.87 18.53
CA ILE A 164 7.71 3.93 19.17
C ILE A 164 9.09 4.11 18.53
N ASP A 165 10.11 4.30 19.36
CA ASP A 165 11.47 4.51 18.91
C ASP A 165 12.50 3.97 19.91
N ALA A 166 13.74 3.75 19.44
CA ALA A 166 14.90 3.50 20.29
C ALA A 166 15.67 4.83 20.45
N PRO A 167 15.55 5.57 21.57
CA PRO A 167 15.86 7.01 21.58
C PRO A 167 17.34 7.35 21.46
N LYS A 168 18.16 6.81 22.37
CA LYS A 168 19.60 7.10 22.50
C LYS A 168 20.28 6.17 23.52
N PRO A 169 21.62 6.11 23.57
CA PRO A 169 22.34 5.32 24.56
C PRO A 169 21.89 5.62 26.01
N GLY A 170 21.76 4.56 26.81
CA GLY A 170 21.28 4.64 28.20
C GLY A 170 19.75 4.72 28.34
N GLN A 171 19.01 4.67 27.23
CA GLN A 171 17.56 4.50 27.23
C GLN A 171 17.17 3.20 26.55
N SER A 172 15.89 2.86 26.64
CA SER A 172 15.30 1.69 26.00
C SER A 172 14.24 2.10 25.00
N VAL A 173 13.87 1.17 24.11
CA VAL A 173 12.73 1.31 23.21
C VAL A 173 11.48 1.67 24.01
N THR A 174 10.83 2.76 23.63
CA THR A 174 9.67 3.30 24.35
C THR A 174 8.67 3.89 23.36
N ILE A 175 7.42 4.05 23.81
CA ILE A 175 6.45 4.93 23.15
C ILE A 175 6.56 6.30 23.79
N ARG A 176 6.65 7.35 22.98
CA ARG A 176 6.68 8.75 23.42
C ARG A 176 6.11 9.67 22.35
N ASP A 177 5.86 10.92 22.73
CA ASP A 177 5.37 11.93 21.79
C ASP A 177 6.39 12.18 20.66
N VAL A 178 5.87 12.48 19.49
CA VAL A 178 6.65 13.05 18.39
C VAL A 178 7.05 14.47 18.82
N TYR A 179 8.26 14.59 19.33
CA TYR A 179 8.77 15.74 20.09
C TYR A 179 9.40 16.83 19.23
N ALA A 180 9.46 16.63 17.92
CA ALA A 180 10.03 17.57 16.96
C ALA A 180 9.31 17.42 15.63
N GLU A 181 9.32 18.48 14.83
CA GLU A 181 8.76 18.47 13.48
C GLU A 181 9.41 17.36 12.63
N PRO A 182 8.60 16.46 12.05
CA PRO A 182 9.10 15.44 11.14
C PRO A 182 9.79 16.08 9.94
N THR A 183 10.98 15.60 9.61
CA THR A 183 11.64 15.94 8.34
C THR A 183 10.88 15.33 7.17
N THR A 184 10.42 14.09 7.32
CA THR A 184 9.54 13.41 6.37
C THR A 184 8.82 12.28 7.11
N ILE A 185 7.67 11.88 6.59
CA ILE A 185 6.90 10.74 7.08
C ILE A 185 6.74 9.78 5.90
N ARG A 186 7.02 8.49 6.11
CA ARG A 186 7.01 7.47 5.06
C ARG A 186 6.04 6.35 5.36
N ARG A 187 5.06 6.16 4.47
CA ARG A 187 4.16 5.02 4.49
C ARG A 187 4.78 3.86 3.73
N VAL A 188 5.27 2.87 4.46
CA VAL A 188 5.98 1.70 3.89
C VAL A 188 5.09 0.47 3.72
N LEU A 189 3.95 0.44 4.40
CA LEU A 189 2.98 -0.66 4.34
C LEU A 189 1.60 -0.12 4.01
N PRO A 190 0.77 -0.93 3.31
CA PRO A 190 -0.62 -0.58 3.11
C PRO A 190 -1.34 -0.47 4.47
N GLN A 191 -2.36 0.35 4.50
CA GLN A 191 -3.21 0.50 5.68
C GLN A 191 -4.35 -0.51 5.58
N ALA A 192 -4.78 -1.05 6.73
CA ALA A 192 -5.95 -1.91 6.76
C ALA A 192 -7.15 -1.09 6.25
N VAL A 193 -7.60 -1.35 5.03
CA VAL A 193 -8.87 -0.81 4.55
C VAL A 193 -9.93 -1.57 5.34
N ALA A 194 -10.57 -0.89 6.28
CA ALA A 194 -11.75 -1.46 6.94
C ALA A 194 -12.73 -1.94 5.85
N PRO A 195 -13.20 -3.19 5.88
CA PRO A 195 -14.20 -3.65 4.93
C PRO A 195 -15.51 -2.90 5.18
N GLY A 196 -15.70 -1.80 4.46
CA GLY A 196 -16.91 -0.98 4.53
C GLY A 196 -16.59 0.51 4.43
N THR A 197 -16.62 1.04 3.20
CA THR A 197 -17.32 2.27 2.76
C THR A 197 -16.82 2.63 1.35
N GLY A 198 -17.18 1.82 0.35
CA GLY A 198 -16.81 2.07 -1.04
C GLY A 198 -17.56 1.16 -2.01
N ALA A 199 -18.62 1.68 -2.61
CA ALA A 199 -19.32 1.17 -3.79
C ALA A 199 -20.05 -0.18 -3.70
N THR A 200 -21.19 -0.16 -2.99
CA THR A 200 -22.40 -0.86 -3.44
C THR A 200 -22.87 -0.26 -4.78
N ALA A 201 -22.23 -0.61 -5.90
CA ALA A 201 -22.74 -0.29 -7.25
C ALA A 201 -22.04 -1.13 -8.33
N LEU A 202 -22.15 -2.47 -8.23
CA LEU A 202 -22.16 -3.31 -9.42
C LEU A 202 -23.45 -4.09 -9.39
N ALA A 203 -24.35 -3.68 -10.28
CA ALA A 203 -25.67 -4.22 -10.48
C ALA A 203 -25.67 -5.75 -10.40
N SER A 204 -26.34 -6.30 -9.38
CA SER A 204 -26.94 -7.61 -9.55
C SER A 204 -27.89 -7.48 -10.74
N SER A 205 -27.47 -8.04 -11.86
CA SER A 205 -28.25 -8.06 -13.09
C SER A 205 -29.66 -8.56 -12.78
N ALA A 206 -30.64 -7.80 -13.24
CA ALA A 206 -32.07 -8.14 -13.19
C ALA A 206 -32.42 -9.34 -14.09
N ALA A 207 -31.57 -10.38 -14.10
CA ALA A 207 -31.74 -11.63 -14.84
C ALA A 207 -31.75 -12.86 -13.93
N GLY A 208 -31.66 -12.70 -12.61
CA GLY A 208 -31.75 -13.79 -11.62
C GLY A 208 -33.10 -13.94 -10.92
N GLN A 209 -34.02 -12.99 -11.08
CA GLN A 209 -35.34 -13.00 -10.45
C GLN A 209 -36.47 -13.17 -11.49
N GLN A 210 -36.29 -14.08 -12.45
CA GLN A 210 -37.40 -14.64 -13.23
C GLN A 210 -37.23 -16.16 -13.33
N ALA A 211 -36.91 -16.83 -12.21
CA ALA A 211 -36.85 -18.28 -12.16
C ALA A 211 -37.53 -18.87 -10.92
N LEU A 212 -38.31 -18.07 -10.19
CA LEU A 212 -39.07 -18.52 -9.02
C LEU A 212 -40.55 -18.08 -9.09
N ALA A 213 -41.17 -18.23 -10.25
CA ALA A 213 -42.61 -18.00 -10.43
C ALA A 213 -43.29 -19.04 -11.34
N LEU A 214 -42.72 -20.26 -11.44
CA LEU A 214 -43.33 -21.38 -12.17
C LEU A 214 -43.71 -22.57 -11.28
N LEU A 215 -43.70 -22.42 -9.95
CA LEU A 215 -44.13 -23.49 -9.03
C LEU A 215 -45.29 -23.12 -8.11
N SER A 216 -46.06 -22.08 -8.45
CA SER A 216 -47.34 -21.81 -7.78
C SER A 216 -48.29 -21.23 -8.81
N GLY A 217 -49.14 -22.09 -9.37
CA GLY A 217 -50.12 -21.72 -10.37
C GLY A 217 -51.09 -20.68 -9.84
N THR A 218 -51.07 -19.49 -10.45
CA THR A 218 -52.21 -18.58 -10.63
C THR A 218 -51.75 -17.46 -11.56
N PHE A 219 -52.02 -17.59 -12.85
CA PHE A 219 -51.79 -16.52 -13.82
C PHE A 219 -52.99 -15.55 -13.76
N SER A 220 -52.78 -14.34 -13.26
CA SER A 220 -53.72 -13.23 -13.39
C SER A 220 -53.52 -12.56 -14.75
N THR A 221 -54.53 -12.62 -15.62
CA THR A 221 -54.49 -12.02 -16.95
C THR A 221 -54.79 -10.52 -16.89
N SER A 222 -53.75 -9.70 -16.75
CA SER A 222 -53.76 -8.25 -17.02
C SER A 222 -52.29 -7.82 -16.98
N SER A 223 -51.62 -7.35 -18.03
CA SER A 223 -52.05 -6.60 -19.20
C SER A 223 -50.88 -6.55 -20.19
N LEU A 224 -51.18 -6.73 -21.47
CA LEU A 224 -50.27 -6.50 -22.60
C LEU A 224 -50.18 -4.99 -22.88
N SER A 225 -48.99 -4.41 -22.78
CA SER A 225 -48.54 -3.13 -23.38
C SER A 225 -47.11 -2.91 -22.84
N SER A 226 -46.03 -2.75 -23.58
CA SER A 226 -45.83 -2.24 -24.93
C SER A 226 -44.37 -2.57 -25.32
N LEU A 227 -44.18 -3.17 -26.49
CA LEU A 227 -42.86 -3.42 -27.08
C LEU A 227 -42.93 -3.06 -28.56
N ALA A 228 -42.62 -1.80 -28.88
CA ALA A 228 -42.32 -1.36 -30.23
C ALA A 228 -41.63 0.00 -30.18
N GLY A 229 -40.41 0.09 -30.72
CA GLY A 229 -39.79 1.37 -31.02
C GLY A 229 -38.28 1.40 -30.85
N LEU A 230 -37.54 0.56 -31.58
CA LEU A 230 -36.12 0.77 -31.87
C LEU A 230 -35.93 0.98 -33.37
N ALA A 231 -35.05 1.93 -33.68
CA ALA A 231 -34.41 2.22 -34.97
C ALA A 231 -35.22 2.98 -36.04
N SER A 232 -34.80 4.22 -36.34
CA SER A 232 -34.12 4.56 -37.61
C SER A 232 -33.70 6.04 -37.59
N GLY A 233 -32.47 6.31 -38.00
CA GLY A 233 -31.89 7.64 -38.08
C GLY A 233 -32.12 8.36 -39.42
N SER A 234 -31.45 9.50 -39.53
CA SER A 234 -31.17 10.32 -40.72
C SER A 234 -32.34 11.05 -41.40
N GLY A 235 -32.25 12.39 -41.46
CA GLY A 235 -33.17 13.21 -42.26
C GLY A 235 -32.95 14.71 -42.09
N LEU A 236 -32.21 15.28 -43.03
CA LEU A 236 -31.84 16.69 -43.20
C LEU A 236 -33.02 17.67 -43.33
N ALA A 237 -32.69 18.95 -43.07
CA ALA A 237 -33.07 20.15 -43.84
C ALA A 237 -34.11 21.14 -43.26
N SER A 238 -33.56 22.33 -42.99
CA SER A 238 -34.03 23.67 -43.40
C SER A 238 -35.35 24.27 -42.89
N GLY A 239 -35.21 25.48 -42.35
CA GLY A 239 -36.04 26.60 -42.81
C GLY A 239 -36.64 27.49 -41.72
N THR A 240 -36.14 28.74 -41.64
CA THR A 240 -36.87 29.98 -41.32
C THR A 240 -37.48 30.12 -39.92
N SER A 241 -37.53 31.26 -39.22
CA SER A 241 -36.99 32.61 -39.29
C SER A 241 -37.54 33.32 -38.04
N ALA A 242 -36.94 34.47 -37.70
CA ALA A 242 -37.54 35.59 -36.98
C ALA A 242 -37.67 35.52 -35.43
N SER A 243 -36.73 36.21 -34.80
CA SER A 243 -36.95 37.45 -34.03
C SER A 243 -38.09 37.46 -33.00
N THR A 244 -37.76 37.66 -31.72
CA THR A 244 -37.83 39.00 -31.08
C THR A 244 -37.36 38.95 -29.63
N LEU A 245 -36.34 39.75 -29.34
CA LEU A 245 -35.93 40.18 -28.00
C LEU A 245 -36.95 41.21 -27.50
N SER A 246 -37.41 41.08 -26.26
CA SER A 246 -37.92 42.24 -25.51
C SER A 246 -37.52 42.12 -24.05
N THR A 247 -36.45 42.85 -23.75
CA THR A 247 -36.01 43.25 -22.42
C THR A 247 -36.83 44.49 -22.05
N LEU A 248 -37.52 44.50 -20.91
CA LEU A 248 -38.10 45.72 -20.35
C LEU A 248 -37.77 45.81 -18.85
N SER A 249 -36.76 46.64 -18.61
CA SER A 249 -36.43 47.27 -17.34
C SER A 249 -37.45 48.36 -17.03
N SER A 250 -37.93 48.45 -15.79
CA SER A 250 -38.69 49.60 -15.27
C SER A 250 -38.66 49.59 -13.74
N LEU A 251 -37.73 50.36 -13.14
CA LEU A 251 -37.92 50.84 -11.77
C LEU A 251 -37.12 52.14 -11.51
N TRP A 252 -37.83 53.26 -11.59
CA TRP A 252 -37.62 54.59 -10.99
C TRP A 252 -39.00 55.25 -11.12
N GLY A 253 -39.66 55.92 -10.18
CA GLY A 253 -39.35 56.52 -8.89
C GLY A 253 -40.22 57.79 -8.80
N ALA A 254 -40.98 58.02 -7.73
CA ALA A 254 -41.53 59.35 -7.39
C ALA A 254 -42.19 59.43 -5.99
N VAL A 255 -41.65 60.37 -5.20
CA VAL A 255 -42.31 61.37 -4.34
C VAL A 255 -43.09 60.95 -3.06
N SER A 256 -42.54 61.31 -1.91
CA SER A 256 -43.05 62.38 -1.00
C SER A 256 -41.94 62.83 -0.06
#